data_AF-A0A255TN27-F1
#
_entry.id   AF-A0A255TN27-F1
#
_cell.length_a   1.000
_cell.length_b   1.000
_cell.length_c   1.000
_cell.angle_alpha   90.00
_cell.angle_beta   90.00
_cell.angle_gamma   90.00
#
_symmetry.space_group_name_H-M   'P 1'
#
loop_
_entity.id
_entity.type
_entity.pdbx_description
1 polymer ?
#
loop_
_entity_poly.entity_id
_entity_poly.type
_entity_poly.pdbx_seq_one_letter_code
_entity_poly.pdbx_strand_id
1 'polypeptide(L)'
;MYSKFDNLDITVDSSVKNITRTACMYLSEAIEHGIMLSENPTANIVIYDDRIDFGMCMNPTMDMMNEAYFPNFYVENDSIVYRFAGNADCEVTDQTIDYVGAYAPMTSEDNHVFNMIYSKYA
;
A
#
# COMPACT_ATOMS: atom_id res chain seq x y z
N MET A 1 0.19 -12.55 14.94
CA MET A 1 0.48 -11.40 14.04
C MET A 1 0.24 -11.76 12.58
N TYR A 2 0.62 -12.96 12.12
CA TYR A 2 0.35 -13.44 10.74
C TYR A 2 -1.14 -13.55 10.34
N SER A 3 -2.04 -13.84 11.28
CA SER A 3 -3.48 -14.04 10.96
C SER A 3 -4.22 -12.82 10.39
N LYS A 4 -3.63 -11.61 10.42
CA LYS A 4 -4.22 -10.41 9.82
C LYS A 4 -3.97 -10.31 8.31
N PHE A 5 -3.00 -11.05 7.77
CA PHE A 5 -2.59 -10.95 6.37
C PHE A 5 -3.15 -12.07 5.48
N ASP A 6 -3.63 -13.18 6.09
CA ASP A 6 -4.06 -14.38 5.36
C ASP A 6 -5.33 -14.20 4.50
N ASN A 7 -6.15 -13.17 4.77
CA ASN A 7 -7.44 -12.92 4.10
C ASN A 7 -7.50 -11.56 3.39
N LEU A 8 -6.36 -10.99 3.02
CA LEU A 8 -6.33 -9.69 2.35
C LEU A 8 -6.82 -9.79 0.92
N ASP A 9 -7.77 -8.92 0.57
CA ASP A 9 -8.15 -8.67 -0.81
C ASP A 9 -7.41 -7.42 -1.30
N ILE A 10 -6.36 -7.65 -2.08
CA ILE A 10 -5.55 -6.60 -2.70
C ILE A 10 -5.85 -6.58 -4.19
N THR A 11 -6.43 -5.48 -4.64
CA THR A 11 -6.80 -5.22 -6.03
C THR A 11 -6.03 -4.03 -6.57
N VAL A 12 -5.93 -3.95 -7.89
CA VAL A 12 -5.41 -2.76 -8.60
C VAL A 12 -6.57 -2.10 -9.34
N ASP A 13 -6.59 -0.77 -9.31
CA ASP A 13 -7.53 0.00 -10.11
C ASP A 13 -7.19 -0.08 -11.61
N SER A 14 -8.17 0.22 -12.46
CA SER A 14 -7.98 0.27 -13.93
C SER A 14 -6.90 1.25 -14.41
N SER A 15 -6.48 2.20 -13.57
CA SER A 15 -5.34 3.08 -13.79
C SER A 15 -3.99 2.35 -13.79
N VAL A 16 -3.91 1.14 -13.24
CA VAL A 16 -2.66 0.36 -13.07
C VAL A 16 -2.75 -0.96 -13.81
N LYS A 17 -1.74 -1.25 -14.63
CA LYS A 17 -1.61 -2.49 -15.39
C LYS A 17 -0.51 -3.39 -14.87
N ASN A 18 0.64 -2.83 -14.47
CA ASN A 18 1.78 -3.57 -13.97
C ASN A 18 2.45 -2.84 -12.79
N ILE A 19 3.18 -3.58 -11.97
CA ILE A 19 3.93 -3.06 -10.82
C ILE A 19 5.32 -3.68 -10.86
N THR A 20 6.37 -2.87 -10.95
CA THR A 20 7.73 -3.42 -10.97
C THR A 20 8.04 -4.16 -9.67
N ARG A 21 9.04 -5.04 -9.71
CA ARG A 21 9.49 -5.79 -8.54
C ARG A 21 9.86 -4.90 -7.35
N THR A 22 10.60 -3.81 -7.61
CA THR A 22 11.00 -2.86 -6.56
C THR A 22 9.79 -2.09 -6.02
N ALA A 23 8.84 -1.71 -6.89
CA ALA A 23 7.57 -1.14 -6.44
C ALA A 23 6.77 -2.13 -5.58
N CYS A 24 6.73 -3.43 -5.91
CA CYS A 24 6.07 -4.44 -5.07
C CYS A 24 6.68 -4.48 -3.65
N MET A 25 8.01 -4.37 -3.52
CA MET A 25 8.67 -4.34 -2.21
C MET A 25 8.25 -3.11 -1.40
N TYR A 26 8.28 -1.93 -2.03
CA TYR A 26 7.84 -0.68 -1.42
C TYR A 26 6.36 -0.71 -1.01
N LEU A 27 5.47 -1.11 -1.92
CA LEU A 27 4.03 -1.14 -1.69
C LEU A 27 3.66 -2.17 -0.61
N SER A 28 4.37 -3.28 -0.52
CA SER A 28 4.11 -4.28 0.53
C SER A 28 4.34 -3.73 1.95
N GLU A 29 5.38 -2.90 2.15
CA GLU A 29 5.61 -2.23 3.44
C GLU A 29 4.51 -1.22 3.76
N ALA A 30 4.12 -0.41 2.77
CA ALA A 30 3.00 0.52 2.92
C ALA A 30 1.70 -0.22 3.24
N ILE A 31 1.47 -1.38 2.62
CA ILE A 31 0.26 -2.17 2.86
C ILE A 31 0.24 -2.77 4.27
N GLU A 32 1.35 -3.32 4.73
CA GLU A 32 1.45 -3.87 6.08
C GLU A 32 1.18 -2.81 7.14
N HIS A 33 1.77 -1.63 6.98
CA HIS A 33 1.50 -0.49 7.86
C HIS A 33 0.04 -0.03 7.77
N GLY A 34 -0.54 0.13 6.58
CA GLY A 34 -1.94 0.56 6.43
C GLY A 34 -2.96 -0.41 7.04
N ILE A 35 -2.72 -1.72 6.98
CA ILE A 35 -3.56 -2.72 7.65
C ILE A 35 -3.45 -2.60 9.17
N MET A 36 -2.24 -2.38 9.68
CA MET A 36 -2.04 -2.15 11.12
C MET A 36 -2.73 -0.86 11.57
N LEU A 37 -2.63 0.20 10.77
CA LEU A 37 -3.17 1.53 11.07
C LEU A 37 -4.70 1.57 11.02
N SER A 38 -5.31 0.96 9.98
CA SER A 38 -6.76 0.97 9.81
C SER A 38 -7.49 0.15 10.87
N GLU A 39 -6.82 -0.82 11.49
CA GLU A 39 -7.42 -1.85 12.36
C GLU A 39 -8.67 -2.51 11.76
N ASN A 40 -8.81 -2.50 10.43
CA ASN A 40 -9.95 -3.08 9.73
C ASN A 40 -9.59 -4.48 9.20
N PRO A 41 -10.12 -5.56 9.82
CA PRO A 41 -9.81 -6.93 9.42
C PRO A 41 -10.42 -7.33 8.07
N THR A 42 -11.30 -6.49 7.52
CA THR A 42 -12.00 -6.67 6.24
C THR A 42 -11.68 -5.53 5.28
N ALA A 43 -10.51 -4.89 5.43
CA ALA A 43 -10.05 -3.83 4.55
C ALA A 43 -10.03 -4.33 3.10
N ASN A 44 -10.70 -3.57 2.21
CA ASN A 44 -10.58 -3.77 0.77
C ASN A 44 -9.46 -2.86 0.29
N ILE A 45 -8.32 -3.44 -0.07
CA ILE A 45 -7.12 -2.70 -0.42
C ILE A 45 -7.10 -2.50 -1.92
N VAL A 46 -7.08 -1.25 -2.36
CA VAL A 46 -7.05 -0.88 -3.77
C VAL A 46 -5.81 -0.04 -4.05
N ILE A 47 -4.95 -0.52 -4.95
CA ILE A 47 -3.77 0.20 -5.42
C ILE A 47 -4.18 1.00 -6.65
N TYR A 48 -4.05 2.33 -6.57
CA TYR A 48 -4.21 3.28 -7.67
C TYR A 48 -2.83 3.72 -8.19
N ASP A 49 -2.83 4.51 -9.26
CA ASP A 49 -1.64 5.09 -9.87
C ASP A 49 -0.86 6.08 -8.97
N ASP A 50 -1.50 6.67 -7.95
CA ASP A 50 -0.89 7.66 -7.05
C ASP A 50 -0.96 7.33 -5.55
N ARG A 51 -1.73 6.30 -5.18
CA ARG A 51 -2.06 5.99 -3.78
C ARG A 51 -2.50 4.54 -3.57
N ILE A 52 -2.61 4.16 -2.30
CA ILE A 52 -3.28 2.94 -1.84
C ILE A 52 -4.46 3.35 -0.95
N ASP A 53 -5.64 2.84 -1.23
CA ASP A 53 -6.81 2.97 -0.36
C ASP A 53 -7.00 1.68 0.44
N PHE A 54 -7.14 1.80 1.75
CA PHE A 54 -7.34 0.67 2.66
C PHE A 54 -8.82 0.51 3.07
N GLY A 55 -9.70 1.38 2.56
CA GLY A 55 -11.08 1.48 2.99
C GLY A 55 -11.21 2.03 4.41
N MET A 56 -12.40 1.83 4.98
CA MET A 56 -12.81 2.43 6.25
C MET A 56 -11.80 2.16 7.38
N CYS A 57 -11.40 3.22 8.06
CA CYS A 57 -10.61 3.17 9.27
C CYS A 57 -11.49 2.79 10.46
N MET A 58 -11.15 1.70 11.15
CA MET A 58 -11.79 1.25 12.38
C MET A 58 -10.94 1.56 13.63
N ASN A 59 -9.75 2.13 13.46
CA ASN A 59 -8.87 2.50 14.57
C ASN A 59 -9.38 3.78 15.25
N PRO A 60 -9.85 3.71 16.51
CA PRO A 60 -10.39 4.86 17.23
C PRO A 60 -9.32 5.88 17.65
N THR A 61 -8.04 5.55 17.48
CA THR A 61 -6.90 6.41 17.85
C THR A 61 -6.15 6.96 16.65
N MET A 62 -6.66 6.76 15.43
CA MET A 62 -6.00 7.22 14.19
C MET A 62 -5.77 8.73 14.19
N ASP A 63 -6.72 9.52 14.70
CA ASP A 63 -6.60 10.99 14.80
C ASP A 63 -5.47 11.44 15.74
N MET A 64 -4.96 10.54 16.59
CA MET A 64 -3.83 10.80 17.49
C MET A 64 -2.49 10.39 16.87
N MET A 65 -2.50 9.74 15.70
CA MET A 65 -1.27 9.38 14.99
C MET A 65 -0.66 10.60 14.31
N ASN A 66 0.67 10.67 14.41
CA ASN A 66 1.44 11.80 13.93
C ASN A 66 2.14 11.40 12.62
N GLU A 67 2.10 12.29 11.63
CA GLU A 67 2.78 12.16 10.33
C GLU A 67 4.28 11.87 10.47
N ALA A 68 4.91 12.27 11.58
CA ALA A 68 6.30 11.96 11.89
C ALA A 68 6.58 10.45 12.06
N TYR A 69 5.58 9.66 12.49
CA TYR A 69 5.70 8.21 12.66
C TYR A 69 5.18 7.42 11.46
N PHE A 70 4.15 7.94 10.79
CA PHE A 70 3.54 7.29 9.63
C PHE A 70 3.43 8.30 8.48
N PRO A 71 4.56 8.62 7.82
CA PRO A 71 4.57 9.58 6.73
C PRO A 71 3.71 9.07 5.57
N ASN A 72 3.05 10.00 4.89
CA ASN A 72 2.19 9.79 3.73
C ASN A 72 0.90 8.99 3.97
N PHE A 73 0.57 8.65 5.22
CA PHE A 73 -0.75 8.12 5.58
C PHE A 73 -1.69 9.26 5.98
N TYR A 74 -2.89 9.23 5.42
CA TYR A 74 -3.92 10.24 5.63
C TYR A 74 -5.26 9.58 5.91
N VAL A 75 -6.11 10.27 6.67
CA VAL A 75 -7.53 9.92 6.81
C VAL A 75 -8.31 10.76 5.81
N GLU A 76 -8.88 10.11 4.79
CA GLU A 76 -9.68 10.77 3.75
C GLU A 76 -11.05 10.11 3.68
N ASN A 77 -12.12 10.87 3.98
CA ASN A 77 -13.51 10.37 3.99
C ASN A 77 -13.69 9.08 4.82
N ASP A 78 -13.17 9.07 6.05
CA ASP A 78 -13.16 7.93 6.97
C ASP A 78 -12.33 6.71 6.50
N SER A 79 -11.62 6.79 5.37
CA SER A 79 -10.69 5.77 4.90
C SER A 79 -9.23 6.09 5.23
N ILE A 80 -8.39 5.07 5.38
CA ILE A 80 -6.94 5.25 5.36
C ILE A 80 -6.45 5.25 3.92
N VAL A 81 -5.71 6.30 3.57
CA VAL A 81 -5.08 6.45 2.26
C VAL A 81 -3.58 6.64 2.44
N TYR A 82 -2.79 5.84 1.72
CA TYR A 82 -1.35 6.04 1.60
C TYR A 82 -1.01 6.68 0.26
N ARG A 83 -0.39 7.86 0.26
CA ARG A 83 0.04 8.53 -0.98
C ARG A 83 1.50 8.21 -1.28
N PHE A 84 1.84 7.99 -2.54
CA PHE A 84 3.24 7.65 -2.88
C PHE A 84 4.22 8.79 -2.59
N ALA A 85 3.74 10.04 -2.68
CA ALA A 85 4.50 11.26 -2.32
C ALA A 85 5.91 11.31 -2.95
N GLY A 86 6.01 10.89 -4.22
CA GLY A 86 7.28 10.89 -4.97
C GLY A 86 8.20 9.70 -4.69
N ASN A 87 7.76 8.68 -3.95
CA ASN A 87 8.52 7.44 -3.75
C ASN A 87 8.18 6.37 -4.80
N ALA A 88 7.02 6.48 -5.44
CA ALA A 88 6.62 5.69 -6.59
C ALA A 88 5.92 6.60 -7.60
N ASP A 89 6.03 6.23 -8.88
CA ASP A 89 5.40 6.92 -10.00
C ASP A 89 4.77 5.90 -10.94
N CYS A 90 3.66 6.26 -11.58
CA CYS A 90 2.97 5.42 -12.54
C CYS A 90 3.11 6.03 -13.93
N GLU A 91 3.81 5.32 -14.82
CA GLU A 91 3.96 5.80 -16.19
C GLU A 91 2.60 5.76 -16.91
N VAL A 92 2.12 6.93 -17.36
CA VAL A 92 0.79 7.09 -17.99
C VAL A 92 0.59 6.18 -19.21
N THR A 93 1.65 5.93 -19.98
CA THR A 93 1.57 5.15 -21.24
C THR A 93 1.38 3.67 -21.00
N ASP A 94 2.18 3.10 -20.10
CA ASP A 94 2.21 1.66 -19.84
C ASP A 94 1.48 1.27 -18.55
N GLN A 95 0.94 2.26 -17.83
CA GLN A 95 0.22 2.13 -16.56
C GLN A 95 1.01 1.28 -15.57
N THR A 96 2.32 1.48 -15.57
CA THR A 96 3.26 0.68 -14.78
C THR A 96 3.73 1.51 -13.60
N ILE A 97 3.47 1.04 -12.38
CA ILE A 97 4.02 1.63 -11.17
C ILE A 97 5.47 1.18 -11.02
N ASP A 98 6.38 2.15 -10.92
CA ASP A 98 7.77 1.92 -10.56
C ASP A 98 8.16 2.67 -9.27
N TYR A 99 9.18 2.15 -8.58
CA TYR A 99 9.75 2.78 -7.41
C TYR A 99 10.81 3.80 -7.84
N VAL A 100 10.59 5.07 -7.49
CA VAL A 100 11.47 6.19 -7.84
C VAL A 100 12.08 6.88 -6.62
N GLY A 101 11.86 6.31 -5.42
CA GLY A 101 12.40 6.86 -4.18
C GLY A 101 13.92 6.74 -4.08
N ALA A 102 14.50 7.56 -3.19
CA ALA A 102 15.95 7.74 -3.10
C ALA A 102 16.71 6.53 -2.53
N TYR A 103 16.03 5.63 -1.81
CA TYR A 103 16.64 4.51 -1.10
C TYR A 103 15.95 3.21 -1.46
N ALA A 104 16.69 2.13 -1.66
CA ALA A 104 16.08 0.83 -1.95
C ALA A 104 15.14 0.40 -0.79
N PRO A 105 13.93 -0.13 -1.10
CA PRO A 105 13.05 -0.70 -0.08
C PRO A 105 13.76 -1.80 0.70
N MET A 106 13.52 -1.87 2.02
CA MET A 106 14.15 -2.88 2.88
C MET A 106 13.37 -4.20 2.96
N THR A 107 12.19 -4.27 2.33
CA THR A 107 11.32 -5.45 2.37
C THR A 107 11.96 -6.64 1.66
N SER A 108 11.98 -7.80 2.35
CA SER A 108 12.43 -9.07 1.79
C SER A 108 11.40 -9.68 0.83
N GLU A 109 11.86 -10.48 -0.12
CA GLU A 109 11.02 -11.27 -1.04
C GLU A 109 10.24 -12.39 -0.34
N ASP A 110 10.65 -12.76 0.87
CA ASP A 110 9.90 -13.71 1.72
C ASP A 110 8.66 -13.06 2.37
N ASN A 111 8.45 -11.75 2.15
CA ASN A 111 7.28 -11.04 2.66
C ASN A 111 5.99 -11.58 2.00
N HIS A 112 4.98 -11.87 2.82
CA HIS A 112 3.73 -12.45 2.35
C HIS A 112 2.97 -11.50 1.42
N VAL A 113 2.85 -10.23 1.80
CA VAL A 113 2.16 -9.19 1.03
C VAL A 113 2.91 -8.92 -0.28
N PHE A 114 4.24 -8.88 -0.26
CA PHE A 114 5.05 -8.79 -1.49
C PHE A 114 4.68 -9.91 -2.47
N ASN A 115 4.66 -11.16 -2.01
CA ASN A 115 4.33 -12.31 -2.86
C ASN A 115 2.91 -12.25 -3.41
N MET A 116 1.94 -11.74 -2.65
CA MET A 116 0.56 -11.52 -3.11
C MET A 116 0.47 -10.52 -4.26
N ILE A 117 1.22 -9.41 -4.18
CA ILE A 117 1.21 -8.36 -5.21
C ILE A 117 2.01 -8.83 -6.42
N TYR A 118 3.25 -9.28 -6.19
CA TYR A 118 4.19 -9.67 -7.23
C TYR A 118 3.66 -10.81 -8.11
N SER A 119 3.03 -11.82 -7.51
CA SER A 119 2.48 -12.95 -8.28
C SER A 119 1.29 -12.59 -9.16
N LYS A 120 0.59 -11.48 -8.88
CA LYS A 120 -0.61 -11.06 -9.60
C LYS A 120 -0.36 -9.93 -10.58
N TYR A 121 0.56 -9.02 -10.26
CA TYR A 121 0.62 -7.70 -10.89
C TYR A 121 2.01 -7.28 -11.39
N ALA A 122 3.03 -8.15 -11.31
CA ALA A 122 4.40 -7.85 -11.76
C ALA A 122 4.79 -8.49 -13.10
#